data_AF-A0A3P7MZC6-F1
#
_entry.id   AF-A0A3P7MZC6-F1
#
_cell.length_a   1.000
_cell.length_b   1.000
_cell.length_c   1.000
_cell.angle_alpha   90.00
_cell.angle_beta   90.00
_cell.angle_gamma   90.00
#
_symmetry.space_group_name_H-M   'P 1'
#
loop_
_entity.id
_entity.type
_entity.pdbx_description
1 polymer ?
#
loop_
_entity_poly.entity_id
_entity_poly.type
_entity_poly.pdbx_seq_one_letter_code
_entity_poly.pdbx_strand_id
1 'polypeptide(L)'
;MSFGRAAVAGKGAVAAQLAAVIATRYSAQLCATSRELHVLGCAAKVILTETGVNALDEARLACGGHGFLRCSRLNDLRDSFDPSRTFEGDNNILLQQVTNALLSAAEEEKNILKNSPLGSFAFLKCEPAKFTSWKDDPLEGFLFRETTFVASRADKQSVLRFSKCGKGND
;
A
#
# COMPACT_ATOMS: atom_id res chain seq x y z
N MET A 1 -55.59 32.82 -24.15
CA MET A 1 -55.27 31.92 -23.02
C MET A 1 -54.12 31.01 -23.44
N SER A 2 -52.86 31.40 -23.25
CA SER A 2 -51.74 30.55 -23.72
C SER A 2 -50.40 30.74 -22.97
N PHE A 3 -50.44 31.14 -21.70
CA PHE A 3 -49.25 31.13 -20.84
C PHE A 3 -49.39 30.01 -19.81
N GLY A 4 -48.73 28.85 -20.01
CA GLY A 4 -48.80 27.80 -18.99
C GLY A 4 -48.05 26.49 -19.21
N ARG A 5 -47.58 26.15 -20.43
CA ARG A 5 -46.94 24.83 -20.68
C ARG A 5 -45.41 24.79 -20.61
N ALA A 6 -44.70 25.91 -20.54
CA ALA A 6 -43.23 25.92 -20.63
C ALA A 6 -42.48 25.59 -19.32
N ALA A 7 -43.11 25.74 -18.14
CA ALA A 7 -42.40 25.66 -16.86
C ALA A 7 -42.21 24.24 -16.27
N VAL A 8 -42.88 23.22 -16.83
CA VAL A 8 -42.83 21.83 -16.32
C VAL A 8 -41.71 21.00 -16.97
N ALA A 9 -41.24 21.35 -18.16
CA ALA A 9 -40.18 20.62 -18.86
C ALA A 9 -38.79 20.78 -18.19
N GLY A 10 -38.50 21.96 -17.61
CA GLY A 10 -37.20 22.25 -17.00
C GLY A 10 -36.92 21.50 -15.69
N LYS A 11 -37.95 21.27 -14.86
CA LYS A 11 -37.78 20.59 -13.56
C LYS A 11 -37.51 19.09 -13.71
N GLY A 12 -38.14 18.44 -14.70
CA GLY A 12 -37.88 17.03 -15.01
C GLY A 12 -36.49 16.80 -15.61
N ALA A 13 -36.01 17.72 -16.45
CA ALA A 13 -34.66 17.67 -17.00
C ALA A 13 -33.60 17.81 -15.90
N VAL A 14 -33.75 18.78 -14.98
CA VAL A 14 -32.81 18.95 -13.85
C VAL A 14 -32.87 17.78 -12.87
N ALA A 15 -34.06 17.22 -12.60
CA ALA A 15 -34.19 16.02 -11.76
C ALA A 15 -33.52 14.79 -12.39
N ALA A 16 -33.66 14.58 -13.69
CA ALA A 16 -32.98 13.51 -14.42
C ALA A 16 -31.45 13.73 -14.45
N GLN A 17 -31.01 14.98 -14.63
CA GLN A 17 -29.59 15.34 -14.61
C GLN A 17 -28.97 15.14 -13.22
N LEU A 18 -29.69 15.51 -12.15
CA LEU A 18 -29.29 15.26 -10.77
C LEU A 18 -29.21 13.76 -10.46
N ALA A 19 -30.21 12.97 -10.89
CA ALA A 19 -30.20 11.52 -10.71
C ALA A 19 -28.99 10.88 -11.42
N ALA A 20 -28.66 11.33 -12.64
CA ALA A 20 -27.48 10.87 -13.37
C ALA A 20 -26.16 11.26 -12.67
N VAL A 21 -26.08 12.48 -12.12
CA VAL A 21 -24.91 12.93 -11.34
C VAL A 21 -24.77 12.13 -10.04
N ILE A 22 -25.86 11.85 -9.33
CA ILE A 22 -25.82 11.04 -8.11
C ILE A 22 -25.36 9.61 -8.43
N ALA A 23 -25.92 9.00 -9.48
CA ALA A 23 -25.55 7.64 -9.90
C ALA A 23 -24.07 7.53 -10.27
N THR A 24 -23.55 8.50 -11.03
CA THR A 24 -22.13 8.53 -11.43
C THR A 24 -21.18 8.81 -10.25
N ARG A 25 -21.59 9.65 -9.29
CA ARG A 25 -20.81 9.86 -8.05
C ARG A 25 -20.79 8.64 -7.15
N TYR A 26 -21.93 7.95 -7.02
CA TYR A 26 -22.04 6.75 -6.20
C TYR A 26 -21.17 5.61 -6.74
N SER A 27 -21.19 5.37 -8.05
CA SER A 27 -20.36 4.33 -8.67
C SER A 27 -18.86 4.64 -8.55
N ALA A 28 -18.46 5.89 -8.77
CA ALA A 28 -17.06 6.31 -8.60
C ALA A 28 -16.56 6.10 -7.16
N GLN A 29 -17.39 6.46 -6.17
CA GLN A 29 -17.04 6.30 -4.76
C GLN A 29 -16.99 4.82 -4.36
N LEU A 30 -17.93 4.00 -4.84
CA LEU A 30 -17.93 2.56 -4.58
C LEU A 30 -16.68 1.88 -5.16
N CYS A 31 -16.25 2.25 -6.36
CA CYS A 31 -15.03 1.74 -6.98
C CYS A 31 -13.76 2.15 -6.20
N ALA A 32 -13.73 3.35 -5.63
CA ALA A 32 -12.63 3.81 -4.79
C ALA A 32 -12.58 3.02 -3.46
N THR A 33 -13.72 2.89 -2.79
CA THR A 33 -13.84 2.11 -1.54
C THR A 33 -13.49 0.63 -1.77
N SER A 34 -13.95 0.03 -2.87
CA SER A 34 -13.66 -1.36 -3.22
C SER A 34 -12.15 -1.60 -3.41
N ARG A 35 -11.46 -0.69 -4.12
CA ARG A 35 -9.99 -0.77 -4.26
C ARG A 35 -9.27 -0.67 -2.92
N GLU A 36 -9.68 0.27 -2.07
CA GLU A 36 -9.09 0.44 -0.73
C GLU A 36 -9.31 -0.80 0.15
N LEU A 37 -10.53 -1.35 0.16
CA LEU A 37 -10.85 -2.59 0.88
C LEU A 37 -10.08 -3.80 0.35
N HIS A 38 -9.87 -3.89 -0.96
CA HIS A 38 -9.08 -4.96 -1.56
C HIS A 38 -7.64 -4.90 -1.06
N VAL A 39 -6.99 -3.73 -1.11
CA VAL A 39 -5.62 -3.55 -0.61
C VAL A 39 -5.51 -3.90 0.87
N LEU A 40 -6.45 -3.44 1.70
CA LEU A 40 -6.50 -3.77 3.12
C LEU A 40 -6.72 -5.27 3.37
N GLY A 41 -7.62 -5.90 2.62
CA GLY A 41 -7.90 -7.33 2.71
C GLY A 41 -6.68 -8.18 2.34
N CYS A 42 -5.98 -7.82 1.27
CA CYS A 42 -4.73 -8.46 0.87
C CYS A 42 -3.66 -8.32 1.95
N ALA A 43 -3.45 -7.11 2.47
CA ALA A 43 -2.48 -6.86 3.54
C ALA A 43 -2.82 -7.65 4.82
N ALA A 44 -4.09 -7.64 5.23
CA ALA A 44 -4.56 -8.36 6.41
C ALA A 44 -4.37 -9.87 6.26
N LYS A 45 -4.69 -10.44 5.10
CA LYS A 45 -4.49 -11.87 4.83
C LYS A 45 -3.01 -12.25 4.99
N VAL A 46 -2.10 -11.50 4.37
CA VAL A 46 -0.65 -11.76 4.45
C VAL A 46 -0.21 -11.73 5.92
N ILE A 47 -0.51 -10.66 6.64
CA ILE A 47 -0.07 -10.50 8.05
C ILE A 47 -0.63 -11.61 8.93
N LEU A 48 -1.94 -11.90 8.83
CA LEU A 48 -2.60 -12.87 9.70
C LEU A 48 -2.13 -14.30 9.42
N THR A 49 -1.93 -14.68 8.17
CA THR A 49 -1.49 -16.03 7.80
C THR A 49 -0.03 -16.28 8.15
N GLU A 50 0.87 -15.32 7.87
CA GLU A 50 2.28 -15.40 8.30
C GLU A 50 2.38 -15.48 9.83
N THR A 51 1.69 -14.58 10.53
CA THR A 51 1.72 -14.53 12.00
C THR A 51 1.09 -15.79 12.60
N GLY A 52 0.03 -16.34 12.01
CA GLY A 52 -0.61 -17.55 12.48
C GLY A 52 0.29 -18.78 12.40
N VAL A 53 1.02 -18.97 11.29
CA VAL A 53 1.98 -20.07 11.16
C VAL A 53 3.13 -19.90 12.16
N ASN A 54 3.68 -18.70 12.27
CA ASN A 54 4.76 -18.40 13.21
C ASN A 54 4.32 -18.61 14.67
N ALA A 55 3.10 -18.19 15.02
CA ALA A 55 2.56 -18.39 16.37
C ALA A 55 2.37 -19.87 16.72
N LEU A 56 1.97 -20.71 15.76
CA LEU A 56 1.86 -22.15 15.96
C LEU A 56 3.24 -22.80 16.14
N ASP A 57 4.25 -22.34 15.40
CA ASP A 57 5.63 -22.77 15.59
C ASP A 57 6.17 -22.39 16.96
N GLU A 58 5.99 -21.13 17.37
CA GLU A 58 6.41 -20.66 18.70
C GLU A 58 5.67 -21.39 19.83
N ALA A 59 4.37 -21.62 19.69
CA ALA A 59 3.61 -22.40 20.67
C ALA A 59 4.15 -23.84 20.80
N ARG A 60 4.53 -24.46 19.69
CA ARG A 60 5.14 -25.79 19.69
C ARG A 60 6.51 -25.78 20.39
N LEU A 61 7.34 -24.78 20.10
CA LEU A 61 8.67 -24.63 20.70
C LEU A 61 8.58 -24.32 22.20
N ALA A 62 7.60 -23.52 22.62
CA ALA A 62 7.34 -23.20 24.02
C ALA A 62 6.98 -24.42 24.87
N CYS A 63 6.37 -25.45 24.28
CA CYS A 63 6.10 -26.73 24.94
C CYS A 63 7.31 -27.69 24.99
N GLY A 64 8.46 -27.30 24.45
CA GLY A 64 9.66 -28.14 24.38
C GLY A 64 9.42 -29.48 23.66
N GLY A 65 10.02 -30.56 24.17
CA GLY A 65 9.87 -31.90 23.57
C GLY A 65 8.44 -32.43 23.56
N HIS A 66 7.60 -32.01 24.51
CA HIS A 66 6.19 -32.40 24.55
C HIS A 66 5.36 -31.78 23.41
N GLY A 67 5.78 -30.62 22.89
CA GLY A 67 5.16 -30.00 21.73
C GLY A 67 5.33 -30.83 20.45
N PHE A 68 6.34 -31.71 20.38
CA PHE A 68 6.52 -32.58 19.22
C PHE A 68 5.61 -33.82 19.25
N LEU A 69 5.10 -34.21 20.42
CA LEU A 69 4.24 -35.37 20.55
C LEU A 69 2.90 -35.14 19.83
N ARG A 70 2.38 -36.18 19.18
CA ARG A 70 1.07 -36.15 18.50
C ARG A 70 -0.06 -35.74 19.45
N CYS A 71 0.07 -36.03 20.75
CA CYS A 71 -0.91 -35.65 21.77
C CYS A 71 -1.06 -34.13 21.95
N SER A 72 -0.05 -33.32 21.59
CA SER A 72 -0.15 -31.85 21.61
C SER A 72 -1.03 -31.30 20.48
N ARG A 73 -1.16 -32.06 19.38
CA ARG A 73 -1.87 -31.69 18.14
C ARG A 73 -1.39 -30.40 17.46
N LEU A 74 -0.31 -29.78 17.93
CA LEU A 74 0.21 -28.53 17.38
C LEU A 74 0.78 -28.72 15.97
N ASN A 75 1.43 -29.86 15.70
CA ASN A 75 1.92 -30.21 14.37
C ASN A 75 0.76 -30.34 13.36
N ASP A 76 -0.25 -31.14 13.69
CA ASP A 76 -1.43 -31.34 12.82
C ASP A 76 -2.16 -30.01 12.54
N LEU A 77 -2.25 -29.15 13.55
CA LEU A 77 -2.88 -27.83 13.41
C LEU A 77 -2.07 -26.92 12.48
N ARG A 78 -0.75 -26.91 12.64
CA ARG A 78 0.17 -26.16 11.76
C ARG A 78 0.10 -26.67 10.32
N ASP A 79 0.16 -27.98 10.12
CA ASP A 79 0.08 -28.58 8.78
C ASP A 79 -1.25 -28.27 8.09
N SER A 80 -2.34 -28.17 8.86
CA SER A 80 -3.65 -27.77 8.34
C SER A 80 -3.74 -26.28 8.03
N PHE A 81 -2.99 -25.44 8.74
CA PHE A 81 -3.02 -23.98 8.62
C PHE A 81 -2.02 -23.45 7.59
N ASP A 82 -0.89 -24.12 7.37
CA ASP A 82 0.18 -23.70 6.44
C ASP A 82 -0.32 -23.37 5.01
N PRO A 83 -1.26 -24.14 4.42
CA PRO A 83 -1.81 -23.82 3.10
C PRO A 83 -2.55 -22.47 3.01
N SER A 84 -2.96 -21.89 4.14
CA SER A 84 -3.62 -20.57 4.19
C SER A 84 -2.74 -19.45 3.61
N ARG A 85 -1.42 -19.63 3.60
CA ARG A 85 -0.46 -18.70 2.97
C ARG A 85 -0.57 -18.67 1.45
N THR A 86 -1.16 -19.70 0.84
CA THR A 86 -1.24 -19.85 -0.62
C THR A 86 -2.67 -19.73 -1.16
N PHE A 87 -3.67 -20.21 -0.40
CA PHE A 87 -5.06 -20.09 -0.82
C PHE A 87 -5.52 -18.63 -0.89
N GLU A 88 -6.45 -18.34 -1.81
CA GLU A 88 -6.99 -17.00 -2.09
C GLU A 88 -5.93 -15.97 -2.52
N GLY A 89 -4.78 -16.45 -3.00
CA GLY A 89 -3.65 -15.65 -3.47
C GLY A 89 -2.40 -15.89 -2.63
N ASP A 90 -1.26 -16.15 -3.27
CA ASP A 90 0.03 -16.30 -2.60
C ASP A 90 0.41 -15.01 -1.87
N ASN A 91 0.83 -15.13 -0.60
CA ASN A 91 1.26 -14.02 0.23
C ASN A 91 2.27 -13.10 -0.45
N ASN A 92 3.23 -13.64 -1.22
CA ASN A 92 4.22 -12.81 -1.90
C ASN A 92 3.60 -11.93 -3.00
N ILE A 93 2.64 -12.48 -3.74
CA ILE A 93 1.96 -11.77 -4.82
C ILE A 93 0.97 -10.76 -4.24
N LEU A 94 0.24 -11.11 -3.17
CA LEU A 94 -0.65 -10.20 -2.48
C LEU A 94 0.12 -9.02 -1.85
N LEU A 95 1.29 -9.28 -1.28
CA LEU A 95 2.17 -8.22 -0.77
C LEU A 95 2.64 -7.28 -1.89
N GLN A 96 2.92 -7.83 -3.07
CA GLN A 96 3.27 -7.02 -4.24
C GLN A 96 2.09 -6.16 -4.72
N GLN A 97 0.86 -6.70 -4.71
CA GLN A 97 -0.35 -5.93 -5.05
C GLN A 97 -0.55 -4.75 -4.08
N VAL A 98 -0.38 -4.99 -2.78
CA VAL A 98 -0.45 -3.94 -1.75
C VAL A 98 0.63 -2.89 -1.98
N THR A 99 1.87 -3.30 -2.19
CA THR A 99 3.01 -2.39 -2.40
C THR A 99 2.79 -1.51 -3.62
N ASN A 100 2.39 -2.10 -4.75
CA ASN A 100 2.12 -1.33 -5.96
C ASN A 100 0.98 -0.33 -5.76
N ALA A 101 -0.09 -0.73 -5.05
CA ALA A 101 -1.20 0.17 -4.75
C ALA A 101 -0.77 1.34 -3.84
N LEU A 102 0.08 1.08 -2.85
CA LEU A 102 0.63 2.12 -1.96
C LEU A 102 1.55 3.08 -2.72
N LEU A 103 2.43 2.56 -3.59
CA LEU A 103 3.31 3.39 -4.42
C LEU A 103 2.52 4.29 -5.36
N SER A 104 1.52 3.74 -6.07
CA SER A 104 0.62 4.55 -6.90
C SER A 104 -0.15 5.59 -6.09
N ALA A 105 -0.59 5.26 -4.87
CA ALA A 105 -1.26 6.21 -3.99
C ALA A 105 -0.34 7.35 -3.50
N ALA A 106 0.96 7.07 -3.35
CA ALA A 106 1.96 8.07 -2.96
C ALA A 106 2.37 8.98 -4.14
N GLU A 107 2.53 8.44 -5.35
CA GLU A 107 2.87 9.21 -6.55
C GLU A 107 1.74 10.17 -6.98
N GLU A 108 0.49 9.81 -6.72
CA GLU A 108 -0.70 10.63 -7.03
C GLU A 108 -0.91 11.82 -6.06
N GLU A 109 0.17 12.39 -5.51
CA GLU A 109 0.23 13.43 -4.45
C GLU A 109 -0.76 14.60 -4.61
N LYS A 110 -1.26 14.84 -5.83
CA LYS A 110 -2.22 15.89 -6.21
C LYS A 110 -3.71 15.53 -6.04
N ASN A 111 -4.10 14.29 -5.75
CA ASN A 111 -5.51 13.89 -5.54
C ASN A 111 -5.73 12.94 -4.35
N ILE A 112 -4.89 13.02 -3.30
CA ILE A 112 -4.91 12.05 -2.19
C ILE A 112 -6.25 11.98 -1.43
N LEU A 113 -7.07 13.05 -1.47
CA LEU A 113 -8.42 13.06 -0.86
C LEU A 113 -9.50 12.36 -1.72
N LYS A 114 -9.24 12.06 -2.99
CA LYS A 114 -10.15 11.29 -3.85
C LYS A 114 -9.88 9.79 -3.84
N ASN A 115 -8.69 9.37 -3.38
CA ASN A 115 -8.20 8.02 -3.55
C ASN A 115 -8.42 7.10 -2.34
N SER A 116 -8.89 7.64 -1.21
CA SER A 116 -9.05 6.91 0.05
C SER A 116 -10.31 7.38 0.79
N PRO A 117 -11.51 6.96 0.36
CA PRO A 117 -12.77 7.29 1.05
C PRO A 117 -12.82 6.81 2.51
N LEU A 118 -12.07 5.77 2.90
CA LEU A 118 -11.99 5.28 4.28
C LEU A 118 -10.85 5.92 5.09
N GLY A 119 -9.94 6.65 4.43
CA GLY A 119 -8.79 7.29 5.08
C GLY A 119 -7.68 6.34 5.49
N SER A 120 -7.65 5.08 5.03
CA SER A 120 -6.62 4.12 5.43
C SER A 120 -5.23 4.51 4.93
N PHE A 121 -5.14 5.29 3.86
CA PHE A 121 -3.87 5.79 3.31
C PHE A 121 -3.48 7.18 3.85
N ALA A 122 -4.19 7.71 4.85
CA ALA A 122 -3.88 9.02 5.42
C ALA A 122 -2.46 9.10 6.01
N PHE A 123 -1.91 7.97 6.47
CA PHE A 123 -0.55 7.90 7.03
C PHE A 123 0.54 8.26 6.02
N LEU A 124 0.30 8.06 4.71
CA LEU A 124 1.26 8.41 3.66
C LEU A 124 1.54 9.92 3.57
N LYS A 125 0.66 10.75 4.13
CA LYS A 125 0.84 12.21 4.23
C LYS A 125 1.67 12.64 5.44
N CYS A 126 1.79 11.75 6.42
CA CYS A 126 2.48 12.07 7.66
C CYS A 126 3.98 11.95 7.41
N GLU A 127 4.71 13.05 7.58
CA GLU A 127 6.16 12.98 7.58
C GLU A 127 6.60 12.18 8.82
N PRO A 128 7.34 11.07 8.67
CA PRO A 128 7.73 10.27 9.82
C PRO A 128 8.64 11.10 10.73
N ALA A 129 8.44 10.97 12.04
CA ALA A 129 9.34 11.60 13.01
C ALA A 129 10.78 11.15 12.73
N LYS A 130 11.68 12.11 12.48
CA LYS A 130 13.10 11.82 12.27
C LYS A 130 13.61 11.00 13.45
N PHE A 131 14.28 9.89 13.15
CA PHE A 131 14.83 9.05 14.18
C PHE A 131 15.90 9.83 14.95
N THR A 132 15.62 10.16 16.21
CA THR A 132 16.45 11.08 17.01
C THR A 132 17.86 10.55 17.28
N SER A 133 18.12 9.26 17.03
CA SER A 133 19.44 8.68 17.26
C SER A 133 20.39 8.83 16.07
N TRP A 134 19.91 9.17 14.87
CA TRP A 134 20.74 9.38 13.69
C TRP A 134 20.80 10.88 13.41
N LYS A 135 21.95 11.51 13.75
CA LYS A 135 22.20 12.94 13.50
C LYS A 135 22.58 13.24 12.05
N ASP A 136 23.11 12.23 11.36
CA ASP A 136 23.55 12.31 9.97
C ASP A 136 22.54 11.60 9.07
N ASP A 137 22.29 12.16 7.88
CA ASP A 137 21.37 11.58 6.91
C ASP A 137 21.84 10.17 6.50
N PRO A 138 20.98 9.14 6.58
CA PRO A 138 21.33 7.75 6.28
C PRO A 138 21.84 7.53 4.84
N LEU A 139 21.48 8.44 3.93
CA LEU A 139 21.83 8.39 2.51
C LEU A 139 23.25 8.89 2.23
N GLU A 140 23.80 9.78 3.06
CA GLU A 140 25.20 10.23 2.95
C GLU A 140 26.17 9.07 3.26
N GLY A 141 25.84 8.25 4.26
CA GLY A 141 26.64 7.06 4.61
C GLY A 141 26.53 5.91 3.59
N PHE A 142 25.36 5.75 2.94
CA PHE A 142 25.13 4.69 1.96
C PHE A 142 25.77 5.00 0.59
N LEU A 143 25.61 6.24 0.11
CA LEU A 143 26.20 6.67 -1.17
C LEU A 143 27.74 6.69 -1.13
N PHE A 144 28.36 6.90 0.03
CA PHE A 144 29.83 6.91 0.16
C PHE A 144 30.46 5.51 0.13
N ARG A 145 29.72 4.46 0.53
CA ARG A 145 30.25 3.09 0.65
C ARG A 145 30.10 2.27 -0.63
N GLU A 146 29.12 2.56 -1.48
CA GLU A 146 29.01 1.94 -2.82
C GLU A 146 29.91 2.62 -3.87
N THR A 147 30.13 3.94 -3.77
CA THR A 147 30.99 4.65 -4.72
C THR A 147 32.47 4.27 -4.59
N THR A 148 32.94 3.86 -3.40
CA THR A 148 34.33 3.39 -3.23
C THR A 148 34.57 1.96 -3.74
N PHE A 149 33.56 1.09 -3.76
CA PHE A 149 33.71 -0.28 -4.24
C PHE A 149 33.58 -0.40 -5.77
N VAL A 150 32.70 0.39 -6.40
CA VAL A 150 32.50 0.37 -7.87
C VAL A 150 33.53 1.25 -8.61
N ALA A 151 34.06 2.32 -7.98
CA ALA A 151 35.08 3.17 -8.59
C ALA A 151 36.48 2.52 -8.71
N SER A 152 36.71 1.35 -8.10
CA SER A 152 37.93 0.56 -8.33
C SER A 152 37.94 -0.13 -9.70
N ARG A 153 36.82 -0.18 -10.44
CA ARG A 153 36.70 -1.00 -11.65
C ARG A 153 36.11 -0.29 -12.88
N ALA A 154 35.70 0.97 -12.78
CA ALA A 154 35.09 1.69 -13.90
C ALA A 154 35.81 3.01 -14.21
N ASP A 155 36.05 3.19 -15.50
CA ASP A 155 36.85 4.19 -16.19
C ASP A 155 36.52 5.66 -15.83
N LYS A 156 37.56 6.49 -15.73
CA LYS A 156 37.58 7.84 -15.12
C LYS A 156 36.97 8.97 -15.97
N GLN A 157 36.27 8.70 -17.07
CA GLN A 157 35.93 9.77 -18.04
C GLN A 157 34.45 10.14 -18.17
N SER A 158 33.49 9.44 -17.56
CA SER A 158 32.05 9.71 -17.77
C SER A 158 31.36 10.55 -16.68
N VAL A 159 31.97 10.75 -15.51
CA VAL A 159 31.32 11.39 -14.34
C VAL A 159 31.29 12.94 -14.41
N LEU A 160 32.02 13.56 -15.34
CA LEU A 160 32.11 15.01 -15.46
C LEU A 160 30.87 15.70 -16.09
N ARG A 161 29.83 14.96 -16.52
CA ARG A 161 28.66 15.57 -17.18
C ARG A 161 27.45 15.85 -16.28
N PHE A 162 27.37 15.34 -15.06
CA PHE A 162 26.22 15.60 -14.18
C PHE A 162 26.42 16.73 -13.17
N SER A 163 27.64 17.29 -13.05
CA SER A 163 27.96 18.30 -12.03
C SER A 163 27.62 19.76 -12.41
N LYS A 164 26.98 20.04 -13.55
CA LYS A 164 26.75 21.43 -14.02
C LYS A 164 25.31 21.94 -13.99
N CYS A 165 24.35 21.22 -13.40
CA CYS A 165 22.96 21.67 -13.34
C CYS A 165 22.46 21.79 -11.89
N GLY A 166 22.94 22.79 -11.12
CA GLY A 166 22.38 22.95 -9.78
C GLY A 166 23.01 23.95 -8.80
N LYS A 167 23.77 24.97 -9.23
CA LYS A 167 24.12 26.09 -8.34
C LYS A 167 24.05 27.42 -9.08
N GLY A 168 23.03 28.22 -8.76
CA GLY A 168 22.82 29.56 -9.29
C GLY A 168 21.49 30.16 -8.84
N ASN A 169 21.39 30.55 -7.57
CA ASN A 169 20.74 31.78 -7.08
C ASN A 169 20.82 31.79 -5.55
N ASP A 170 21.81 32.50 -5.04
CA ASP A 170 21.80 33.46 -3.92
C ASP A 170 23.25 33.87 -3.61
#